data_AF-A0A3A8NWE1-F1
#
_entry.id   AF-A0A3A8NWE1-F1
#
_cell.length_a   1.000
_cell.length_b   1.000
_cell.length_c   1.000
_cell.angle_alpha   90.00
_cell.angle_beta   90.00
_cell.angle_gamma   90.00
#
_symmetry.space_group_name_H-M   'P 1'
#
loop_
_entity.id
_entity.type
_entity.pdbx_description
1 polymer ?
#
loop_
_entity_poly.entity_id
_entity_poly.type
_entity_poly.pdbx_seq_one_letter_code
_entity_poly.pdbx_strand_id
1 'polypeptide(L)'
;MKLRWMAISGGLAAAVVTAGACGSEPEPVCVVARAVSDNSTGSFATTYQLKQGQNPDRACARLKPEALGLQKYFSQAPEAPDTVGVRSTRLGQLLRDFAKRLPAGAADTATAVGPFTSETPAEDHFCTVQELSPTRLVVPEATAPDGGVLPAQDFGYTWSNLRIYNTPEIPGTQFTSDLTYTENGCTAEYSVKGIWPVVSCRGADAGLDETRCDPYADLDAGRLRGSGINPLFPVKCDPDTLICVLTGEVPSAP
;
A
#
# COMPACT_ATOMS: atom_id res chain seq x y z
N MET A 1 -18.22 -49.20 68.61
CA MET A 1 -18.57 -47.79 68.92
C MET A 1 -17.34 -46.94 68.60
N LYS A 2 -17.41 -46.06 67.58
CA LYS A 2 -17.30 -44.57 67.69
C LYS A 2 -15.98 -44.12 68.37
N LEU A 3 -15.09 -43.29 67.81
CA LEU A 3 -15.27 -42.11 66.97
C LEU A 3 -13.94 -41.68 66.28
N ARG A 4 -14.09 -40.93 65.20
CA ARG A 4 -13.12 -40.25 64.30
C ARG A 4 -11.98 -39.48 64.97
N TRP A 5 -10.81 -39.46 64.32
CA TRP A 5 -9.90 -38.29 64.24
C TRP A 5 -9.44 -38.11 62.77
N MET A 6 -9.71 -36.92 62.22
CA MET A 6 -9.18 -36.46 60.93
C MET A 6 -7.74 -35.98 61.14
N ALA A 7 -6.83 -36.36 60.25
CA ALA A 7 -5.55 -35.67 60.07
C ALA A 7 -5.36 -35.41 58.58
N ILE A 8 -5.42 -34.12 58.23
CA ILE A 8 -5.05 -33.57 56.93
C ILE A 8 -3.56 -33.26 57.00
N SER A 9 -2.76 -33.94 56.18
CA SER A 9 -1.37 -33.62 55.88
C SER A 9 -1.04 -34.42 54.62
N GLY A 10 -0.93 -33.81 53.45
CA GLY A 10 0.04 -32.77 53.14
C GLY A 10 1.16 -33.43 52.34
N GLY A 11 0.85 -33.79 51.09
CA GLY A 11 1.81 -34.34 50.13
C GLY A 11 1.66 -33.58 48.82
N LEU A 12 2.44 -32.51 48.65
CA LEU A 12 2.59 -31.82 47.38
C LEU A 12 3.12 -32.81 46.34
N ALA A 13 2.25 -33.24 45.43
CA ALA A 13 2.70 -33.73 44.14
C ALA A 13 3.18 -32.51 43.35
N ALA A 14 4.50 -32.29 43.33
CA ALA A 14 5.12 -31.38 42.38
C ALA A 14 4.99 -32.00 40.98
N ALA A 15 3.84 -31.77 40.34
CA ALA A 15 3.71 -31.94 38.91
C ALA A 15 4.60 -30.89 38.25
N VAL A 16 5.79 -31.31 37.82
CA VAL A 16 6.61 -30.55 36.88
C VAL A 16 5.81 -30.50 35.59
N VAL A 17 5.01 -29.44 35.43
CA VAL A 17 4.48 -29.05 34.13
C VAL A 17 5.68 -28.58 33.34
N THR A 18 6.23 -29.46 32.51
CA THR A 18 7.14 -29.06 31.44
C THR A 18 6.38 -28.08 30.57
N ALA A 19 6.68 -26.79 30.71
CA ALA A 19 6.24 -25.73 29.81
C ALA A 19 6.91 -25.93 28.43
N GLY A 20 6.53 -26.99 27.72
CA GLY A 20 6.97 -27.34 26.37
C GLY A 20 5.96 -26.90 25.30
N ALA A 21 5.24 -25.80 25.54
CA ALA A 21 4.20 -25.28 24.64
C ALA A 21 4.52 -23.91 24.04
N CYS A 22 5.75 -23.40 24.20
CA CYS A 22 6.26 -22.35 23.32
C CYS A 22 6.95 -23.05 22.13
N GLY A 23 6.14 -23.66 21.26
CA GLY A 23 6.61 -23.99 19.91
C GLY A 23 7.13 -22.71 19.26
N SER A 24 8.17 -22.83 18.44
CA SER A 24 8.77 -21.73 17.67
C SER A 24 7.71 -20.74 17.20
N GLU A 25 7.95 -19.45 17.42
CA GLU A 25 7.08 -18.38 16.92
C GLU A 25 6.78 -18.65 15.44
N PRO A 26 5.50 -18.68 15.03
CA PRO A 26 5.14 -19.00 13.65
C PRO A 26 5.84 -18.01 12.72
N GLU A 27 6.42 -18.52 11.64
CA GLU A 27 7.10 -17.65 10.67
C GLU A 27 6.12 -16.59 10.17
N PRO A 28 6.54 -15.31 10.13
CA PRO A 28 5.69 -14.25 9.67
C PRO A 28 5.35 -14.49 8.19
N VAL A 29 4.06 -14.52 7.88
CA VAL A 29 3.60 -14.58 6.49
C VAL A 29 3.66 -13.19 5.87
N CYS A 30 3.80 -13.14 4.55
CA CYS A 30 3.70 -11.90 3.79
C CYS A 30 2.33 -11.27 3.99
N VAL A 31 2.30 -10.08 4.60
CA VAL A 31 1.10 -9.28 4.75
C VAL A 31 1.19 -7.98 3.96
N VAL A 32 0.02 -7.45 3.63
CA VAL A 32 -0.16 -6.13 3.03
C VAL A 32 -1.11 -5.39 3.93
N ALA A 33 -0.68 -4.23 4.43
CA ALA A 33 -1.47 -3.46 5.37
C ALA A 33 -2.85 -3.16 4.80
N ARG A 34 -3.87 -3.47 5.60
CA ARG A 34 -5.27 -3.23 5.30
C ARG A 34 -5.94 -2.72 6.55
N ALA A 35 -6.23 -1.42 6.59
CA ALA A 35 -7.27 -0.92 7.46
C ALA A 35 -8.06 0.16 6.74
N VAL A 36 -9.35 0.19 7.04
CA VAL A 36 -10.35 1.07 6.47
C VAL A 36 -11.12 1.62 7.66
N SER A 37 -10.84 2.86 8.06
CA SER A 37 -11.61 3.49 9.15
C SER A 37 -12.84 4.24 8.64
N ASP A 38 -12.95 4.41 7.31
CA ASP A 38 -13.89 5.29 6.62
C ASP A 38 -14.49 4.68 5.35
N ASN A 39 -14.51 3.34 5.23
CA ASN A 39 -14.95 2.65 4.01
C ASN A 39 -14.08 2.91 2.75
N SER A 40 -12.94 3.60 2.86
CA SER A 40 -11.96 3.68 1.78
C SER A 40 -11.26 2.34 1.59
N THR A 41 -10.83 1.98 0.38
CA THR A 41 -9.89 0.86 0.21
C THR A 41 -8.58 1.29 0.86
N GLY A 42 -8.09 0.57 1.89
CA GLY A 42 -6.83 0.87 2.55
C GLY A 42 -5.75 1.14 1.51
N SER A 43 -5.29 2.39 1.44
CA SER A 43 -4.43 2.88 0.37
C SER A 43 -3.08 3.30 0.94
N PHE A 44 -2.06 3.27 0.10
CA PHE A 44 -0.72 3.74 0.40
C PHE A 44 -0.49 5.11 -0.23
N ALA A 45 0.01 6.08 0.53
CA ALA A 45 0.47 7.33 -0.02
C ALA A 45 1.78 7.05 -0.76
N THR A 46 1.75 7.20 -2.08
CA THR A 46 2.80 6.72 -2.97
C THR A 46 3.46 7.90 -3.68
N THR A 47 4.79 7.92 -3.70
CA THR A 47 5.58 8.93 -4.42
C THR A 47 6.34 8.30 -5.57
N TYR A 48 6.46 9.04 -6.67
CA TYR A 48 7.16 8.63 -7.87
C TYR A 48 8.43 9.47 -8.03
N GLN A 49 9.59 8.84 -7.92
CA GLN A 49 10.87 9.48 -8.19
C GLN A 49 11.32 9.11 -9.60
N LEU A 50 11.39 10.11 -10.48
CA LEU A 50 11.83 9.90 -11.85
C LEU A 50 13.28 9.39 -11.87
N LYS A 51 13.54 8.29 -12.61
CA LYS A 51 14.88 7.70 -12.70
C LYS A 51 15.86 8.63 -13.43
N GLN A 52 17.13 8.52 -13.08
CA GLN A 52 18.20 9.31 -13.70
C GLN A 52 18.24 9.09 -15.23
N GLY A 53 18.44 10.18 -15.98
CA GLY A 53 18.53 10.14 -17.45
C GLY A 53 17.19 10.33 -18.17
N GLN A 54 16.07 10.31 -17.45
CA GLN A 54 14.76 10.65 -18.00
C GLN A 54 14.61 12.17 -18.19
N ASN A 55 13.80 12.59 -19.17
CA ASN A 55 13.54 14.01 -19.43
C ASN A 55 12.32 14.50 -18.63
N PRO A 56 12.49 15.40 -17.63
CA PRO A 56 11.41 15.87 -16.75
C PRO A 56 10.38 16.79 -17.43
N ASP A 57 10.68 17.28 -18.64
CA ASP A 57 9.76 18.15 -19.39
C ASP A 57 8.68 17.37 -20.14
N ARG A 58 8.79 16.04 -20.17
CA ARG A 58 7.84 15.16 -20.83
C ARG A 58 6.59 14.96 -19.96
N ALA A 59 5.42 14.83 -20.60
CA ALA A 59 4.14 14.63 -19.89
C ALA A 59 4.17 13.41 -18.95
N CYS A 60 4.69 12.28 -19.43
CA CYS A 60 4.81 11.06 -18.65
C CYS A 60 5.84 11.14 -17.51
N ALA A 61 6.70 12.17 -17.45
CA ALA A 61 7.75 12.34 -16.45
C ALA A 61 7.30 13.21 -15.24
N ARG A 62 6.00 13.45 -15.10
CA ARG A 62 5.41 14.35 -14.09
C ARG A 62 4.34 13.68 -13.23
N LEU A 63 4.46 12.37 -12.98
CA LEU A 63 3.57 11.68 -12.04
C LEU A 63 3.70 12.33 -10.66
N LYS A 64 2.55 12.70 -10.10
CA LYS A 64 2.44 13.27 -8.76
C LYS A 64 2.15 12.18 -7.75
N PRO A 65 2.44 12.40 -6.46
CA PRO A 65 2.03 11.46 -5.44
C PRO A 65 0.52 11.15 -5.49
N GLU A 66 0.16 9.92 -5.16
CA GLU A 66 -1.25 9.52 -5.14
C GLU A 66 -1.53 8.46 -4.09
N ALA A 67 -2.81 8.22 -3.84
CA ALA A 67 -3.25 7.01 -3.16
C ALA A 67 -3.13 5.82 -4.11
N LEU A 68 -2.41 4.78 -3.70
CA LEU A 68 -2.29 3.51 -4.41
C LEU A 68 -2.97 2.41 -3.60
N GLY A 69 -3.95 1.73 -4.18
CA GLY A 69 -4.55 0.55 -3.57
C GLY A 69 -3.60 -0.63 -3.70
N LEU A 70 -3.29 -1.28 -2.57
CA LEU A 70 -2.50 -2.52 -2.51
C LEU A 70 -3.30 -3.55 -1.73
N GLN A 71 -3.52 -4.74 -2.31
CA GLN A 71 -4.30 -5.78 -1.66
C GLN A 71 -3.74 -7.17 -1.93
N LYS A 72 -3.52 -7.94 -0.86
CA LYS A 72 -3.24 -9.36 -0.93
C LYS A 72 -4.52 -10.16 -1.21
N TYR A 73 -4.42 -11.15 -2.11
CA TYR A 73 -5.46 -12.13 -2.41
C TYR A 73 -4.92 -13.53 -2.16
N PHE A 74 -5.65 -14.30 -1.36
CA PHE A 74 -5.29 -15.66 -1.04
C PHE A 74 -5.56 -16.59 -2.22
N SER A 75 -4.58 -17.42 -2.55
CA SER A 75 -4.76 -18.48 -3.52
C SER A 75 -5.81 -19.47 -3.04
N GLN A 76 -6.67 -19.93 -3.95
CA GLN A 76 -7.61 -21.03 -3.70
C GLN A 76 -6.95 -22.40 -3.89
N ALA A 77 -5.82 -22.44 -4.59
CA ALA A 77 -5.01 -23.64 -4.80
C ALA A 77 -3.86 -23.62 -3.77
N PRO A 78 -3.76 -24.61 -2.86
CA PRO A 78 -2.75 -24.61 -1.78
C PRO A 78 -1.31 -24.49 -2.27
N GLU A 79 -1.02 -24.97 -3.47
CA GLU A 79 0.31 -24.96 -4.08
C GLU A 79 0.64 -23.67 -4.85
N ALA A 80 -0.35 -22.82 -5.13
CA ALA A 80 -0.13 -21.57 -5.85
C ALA A 80 0.12 -20.41 -4.88
N PRO A 81 1.06 -19.51 -5.19
CA PRO A 81 1.36 -18.38 -4.33
C PRO A 81 0.16 -17.42 -4.24
N ASP A 82 0.01 -16.80 -3.08
CA ASP A 82 -0.86 -15.64 -2.93
C ASP A 82 -0.44 -14.52 -3.90
N THR A 83 -1.40 -13.67 -4.27
CA THR A 83 -1.16 -12.57 -5.21
C THR A 83 -1.36 -11.22 -4.56
N VAL A 84 -0.76 -10.18 -5.15
CA VAL A 84 -1.02 -8.78 -4.81
C VAL A 84 -1.63 -8.08 -6.00
N GLY A 85 -2.74 -7.39 -5.76
CA GLY A 85 -3.31 -6.43 -6.68
C GLY A 85 -2.85 -5.01 -6.37
N VAL A 86 -2.53 -4.24 -7.41
CA VAL A 86 -2.13 -2.84 -7.35
C VAL A 86 -3.08 -2.01 -8.20
N ARG A 87 -3.60 -0.91 -7.65
CA ARG A 87 -4.56 -0.03 -8.33
C ARG A 87 -4.24 1.44 -8.12
N SER A 88 -3.96 2.15 -9.22
CA SER A 88 -3.75 3.61 -9.24
C SER A 88 -5.08 4.37 -9.11
N THR A 89 -5.10 5.40 -8.27
CA THR A 89 -6.25 6.32 -8.15
C THR A 89 -6.40 7.17 -9.41
N ARG A 90 -5.28 7.62 -10.00
CA ARG A 90 -5.23 8.34 -11.27
C ARG A 90 -5.84 7.52 -12.39
N LEU A 91 -5.46 6.26 -12.53
CA LEU A 91 -6.09 5.36 -13.52
C LEU A 91 -7.59 5.21 -13.27
N GLY A 92 -7.99 5.07 -12.00
CA GLY A 92 -9.40 5.07 -11.60
C GLY A 92 -10.16 6.35 -11.96
N GLN A 93 -9.51 7.52 -11.86
CA GLN A 93 -10.07 8.80 -12.27
C GLN A 93 -10.20 8.91 -13.79
N LEU A 94 -9.16 8.51 -14.54
CA LEU A 94 -9.20 8.52 -16.01
C LEU A 94 -10.32 7.62 -16.57
N LEU A 95 -10.57 6.47 -15.94
CA LEU A 95 -11.71 5.60 -16.28
C LEU A 95 -13.06 6.31 -16.12
N ARG A 96 -13.21 7.15 -15.09
CA ARG A 96 -14.43 7.94 -14.86
C ARG A 96 -14.52 9.09 -15.86
N ASP A 97 -13.43 9.83 -16.06
CA ASP A 97 -13.40 11.00 -16.93
C ASP A 97 -13.69 10.63 -18.39
N PHE A 98 -13.19 9.47 -18.84
CA PHE A 98 -13.39 8.98 -20.19
C PHE A 98 -14.55 7.98 -20.35
N ALA A 99 -15.36 7.74 -19.32
CA ALA A 99 -16.37 6.67 -19.30
C ALA A 99 -17.28 6.62 -20.55
N LYS A 100 -17.63 7.78 -21.12
CA LYS A 100 -18.48 7.87 -22.33
C LYS A 100 -17.80 7.42 -23.64
N ARG A 101 -16.47 7.31 -23.65
CA ARG A 101 -15.65 6.96 -24.81
C ARG A 101 -15.06 5.56 -24.70
N LEU A 102 -15.14 4.93 -23.54
CA LEU A 102 -14.50 3.65 -23.30
C LEU A 102 -15.35 2.48 -23.80
N PRO A 103 -14.71 1.43 -24.34
CA PRO A 103 -15.42 0.18 -24.62
C PRO A 103 -15.88 -0.48 -23.30
N ALA A 104 -16.88 -1.36 -23.41
CA ALA A 104 -17.28 -2.21 -22.29
C ALA A 104 -16.08 -3.04 -21.79
N GLY A 105 -15.95 -3.20 -20.47
CA GLY A 105 -14.84 -3.95 -19.85
C GLY A 105 -13.53 -3.19 -19.73
N ALA A 106 -13.44 -1.91 -20.13
CA ALA A 106 -12.22 -1.11 -19.99
C ALA A 106 -11.69 -1.00 -18.53
N ALA A 107 -12.56 -1.19 -17.53
CA ALA A 107 -12.18 -1.18 -16.13
C ALA A 107 -11.53 -2.51 -15.67
N ASP A 108 -11.67 -3.60 -16.42
CA ASP A 108 -11.18 -4.92 -16.03
C ASP A 108 -9.65 -5.00 -16.06
N THR A 109 -9.01 -4.10 -16.82
CA THR A 109 -7.54 -3.97 -16.95
C THR A 109 -6.95 -2.92 -15.99
N ALA A 110 -7.73 -2.42 -15.04
CA ALA A 110 -7.32 -1.31 -14.15
C ALA A 110 -6.53 -1.76 -12.91
N THR A 111 -6.34 -3.07 -12.72
CA THR A 111 -5.63 -3.64 -11.58
C THR A 111 -4.47 -4.49 -12.09
N ALA A 112 -3.26 -4.14 -11.67
CA ALA A 112 -2.07 -4.95 -11.91
C ALA A 112 -2.06 -6.08 -10.88
N VAL A 113 -1.80 -7.32 -11.27
CA VAL A 113 -1.78 -8.47 -10.36
C VAL A 113 -0.51 -9.27 -10.59
N GLY A 114 0.16 -9.65 -9.50
CA GLY A 114 1.34 -10.53 -9.56
C GLY A 114 1.42 -11.45 -8.34
N PRO A 115 2.01 -12.65 -8.49
CA PRO A 115 2.22 -13.58 -7.38
C PRO A 115 3.39 -13.15 -6.49
N PHE A 116 3.28 -13.40 -5.19
CA PHE A 116 4.45 -13.36 -4.32
C PHE A 116 5.47 -14.43 -4.73
N THR A 117 6.76 -14.12 -4.56
CA THR A 117 7.86 -15.06 -4.78
C THR A 117 7.94 -16.13 -3.70
N SER A 118 7.45 -15.83 -2.49
CA SER A 118 7.47 -16.70 -1.30
C SER A 118 6.29 -16.36 -0.38
N GLU A 119 5.91 -17.32 0.48
CA GLU A 119 4.86 -17.13 1.48
C GLU A 119 5.32 -16.23 2.63
N THR A 120 6.61 -16.29 2.97
CA THR A 120 7.23 -15.54 4.07
C THR A 120 8.21 -14.49 3.51
N PRO A 121 8.49 -13.40 4.26
CA PRO A 121 9.51 -12.43 3.89
C PRO A 121 10.88 -13.09 3.72
N ALA A 122 11.69 -12.58 2.80
CA ALA A 122 13.08 -13.00 2.67
C ALA A 122 13.93 -12.51 3.86
N GLU A 123 15.23 -12.85 3.88
CA GLU A 123 16.18 -12.47 4.94
C GLU A 123 16.28 -10.94 5.14
N ASP A 124 15.99 -10.16 4.10
CA ASP A 124 15.94 -8.69 4.12
C ASP A 124 14.59 -8.14 4.62
N HIS A 125 13.70 -9.01 5.09
CA HIS A 125 12.36 -8.73 5.57
C HIS A 125 11.39 -8.21 4.49
N PHE A 126 11.68 -8.44 3.21
CA PHE A 126 10.76 -8.08 2.13
C PHE A 126 10.00 -9.28 1.56
N CYS A 127 8.72 -9.04 1.32
CA CYS A 127 7.89 -9.88 0.47
C CYS A 127 7.91 -9.31 -0.95
N THR A 128 8.35 -10.12 -1.91
CA THR A 128 8.62 -9.65 -3.27
C THR A 128 7.56 -10.16 -4.25
N VAL A 129 7.16 -9.30 -5.18
CA VAL A 129 6.41 -9.62 -6.39
C VAL A 129 7.26 -9.12 -7.55
N GLN A 130 7.85 -10.05 -8.30
CA GLN A 130 8.85 -9.74 -9.32
C GLN A 130 8.22 -8.97 -10.49
N GLU A 131 7.06 -9.43 -10.96
CA GLU A 131 6.33 -8.86 -12.09
C GLU A 131 4.83 -8.83 -11.78
N LEU A 132 4.17 -7.78 -12.26
CA LEU A 132 2.71 -7.67 -12.22
C LEU A 132 2.18 -7.53 -13.64
N SER A 133 0.93 -7.96 -13.86
CA SER A 133 0.25 -7.71 -15.13
C SER A 133 0.21 -6.21 -15.44
N PRO A 134 0.45 -5.80 -16.69
CA PRO A 134 0.37 -4.40 -17.06
C PRO A 134 -1.08 -3.92 -16.98
N THR A 135 -1.26 -2.66 -16.59
CA THR A 135 -2.55 -1.98 -16.72
C THR A 135 -2.49 -1.00 -17.87
N ARG A 136 -3.56 -0.92 -18.66
CA ARG A 136 -3.63 -0.01 -19.81
C ARG A 136 -5.03 0.52 -19.99
N LEU A 137 -5.13 1.81 -20.31
CA LEU A 137 -6.35 2.49 -20.69
C LEU A 137 -6.16 3.10 -22.08
N VAL A 138 -6.90 2.56 -23.05
CA VAL A 138 -6.96 3.11 -24.41
C VAL A 138 -8.29 3.83 -24.58
N VAL A 139 -8.21 5.13 -24.83
CA VAL A 139 -9.36 5.98 -25.10
C VAL A 139 -9.40 6.26 -26.61
N PRO A 140 -10.42 5.79 -27.34
CA PRO A 140 -10.52 6.03 -28.77
C PRO A 140 -10.76 7.52 -29.07
N GLU A 141 -10.37 7.94 -30.28
CA GLU A 141 -10.76 9.22 -30.84
C GLU A 141 -12.30 9.31 -30.92
N ALA A 142 -12.85 10.50 -30.72
CA ALA A 142 -14.28 10.75 -30.80
C ALA A 142 -14.58 12.17 -31.31
N THR A 143 -15.81 12.41 -31.78
CA THR A 143 -16.28 13.75 -32.12
C THR A 143 -16.79 14.47 -30.87
N ALA A 144 -16.35 15.70 -30.65
CA ALA A 144 -16.84 16.57 -29.59
C ALA A 144 -18.24 17.13 -29.92
N PRO A 145 -19.03 17.59 -28.91
CA PRO A 145 -20.37 18.12 -29.14
C PRO A 145 -20.45 19.33 -30.09
N ASP A 146 -19.36 20.08 -30.21
CA ASP A 146 -19.21 21.24 -31.11
C ASP A 146 -18.73 20.86 -32.53
N GLY A 147 -18.59 19.57 -32.81
CA GLY A 147 -18.07 19.05 -34.09
C GLY A 147 -16.55 18.97 -34.16
N GLY A 148 -15.84 19.32 -33.08
CA GLY A 148 -14.39 19.14 -32.98
C GLY A 148 -13.96 17.68 -32.84
N VAL A 149 -12.65 17.43 -32.86
CA VAL A 149 -12.07 16.08 -32.65
C VAL A 149 -11.48 15.99 -31.24
N LEU A 150 -11.91 14.98 -30.49
CA LEU A 150 -11.30 14.57 -29.23
C LEU A 150 -10.23 13.52 -29.52
N PRO A 151 -8.94 13.81 -29.30
CA PRO A 151 -7.87 12.91 -29.70
C PRO A 151 -7.90 11.59 -28.93
N ALA A 152 -7.43 10.51 -29.58
CA ALA A 152 -7.16 9.26 -28.90
C ALA A 152 -6.12 9.45 -27.78
N GLN A 153 -6.26 8.71 -26.69
CA GLN A 153 -5.31 8.72 -25.58
C GLN A 153 -4.95 7.30 -25.16
N ASP A 154 -3.75 7.13 -24.63
CA ASP A 154 -3.22 5.83 -24.20
C ASP A 154 -2.39 6.01 -22.92
N PHE A 155 -2.77 5.30 -21.88
CA PHE A 155 -2.10 5.33 -20.59
C PHE A 155 -1.72 3.91 -20.18
N GLY A 156 -0.48 3.69 -19.76
CA GLY A 156 0.00 2.38 -19.32
C GLY A 156 0.80 2.44 -18.04
N TYR A 157 0.62 1.46 -17.16
CA TYR A 157 1.45 1.24 -15.98
C TYR A 157 1.95 -0.20 -15.98
N THR A 158 3.26 -0.36 -15.95
CA THR A 158 3.92 -1.65 -15.79
C THR A 158 4.75 -1.61 -14.51
N TRP A 159 4.26 -2.31 -13.49
CA TRP A 159 4.89 -2.41 -12.18
C TRP A 159 5.82 -3.62 -12.13
N SER A 160 6.97 -3.47 -11.50
CA SER A 160 7.91 -4.58 -11.25
C SER A 160 8.65 -4.37 -9.93
N ASN A 161 9.33 -5.43 -9.47
CA ASN A 161 10.13 -5.40 -8.25
C ASN A 161 9.37 -4.82 -7.05
N LEU A 162 8.07 -5.16 -6.91
CA LEU A 162 7.28 -4.70 -5.78
C LEU A 162 7.77 -5.44 -4.53
N ARG A 163 8.35 -4.70 -3.60
CA ARG A 163 8.92 -5.23 -2.36
C ARG A 163 8.19 -4.60 -1.19
N ILE A 164 7.48 -5.41 -0.41
CA ILE A 164 6.64 -5.00 0.71
C ILE A 164 7.35 -5.40 2.00
N TYR A 165 7.74 -4.41 2.81
CA TYR A 165 8.50 -4.64 4.04
C TYR A 165 7.60 -5.22 5.12
N ASN A 166 8.04 -6.31 5.73
CA ASN A 166 7.25 -7.14 6.64
C ASN A 166 8.09 -7.56 7.85
N THR A 167 7.88 -6.84 8.96
CA THR A 167 8.36 -7.21 10.29
C THR A 167 7.23 -7.09 11.31
N PRO A 168 7.37 -7.63 12.53
CA PRO A 168 6.40 -7.42 13.59
C PRO A 168 6.16 -5.93 13.91
N GLU A 169 7.18 -5.08 13.78
CA GLU A 169 7.08 -3.64 14.02
C GLU A 169 6.47 -2.88 12.85
N ILE A 170 6.72 -3.34 11.62
CA ILE A 170 6.28 -2.72 10.37
C ILE A 170 5.63 -3.82 9.48
N PRO A 171 4.39 -4.24 9.79
CA PRO A 171 3.75 -5.36 9.09
C PRO A 171 3.11 -4.89 7.78
N GLY A 172 3.87 -4.88 6.69
CA GLY A 172 3.35 -4.64 5.35
C GLY A 172 2.88 -3.20 5.10
N THR A 173 3.36 -2.24 5.88
CA THR A 173 2.94 -0.82 5.83
C THR A 173 3.87 0.08 5.02
N GLN A 174 4.95 -0.47 4.45
CA GLN A 174 5.85 0.22 3.53
C GLN A 174 6.15 -0.65 2.32
N PHE A 175 6.34 -0.04 1.15
CA PHE A 175 6.80 -0.75 -0.03
C PHE A 175 7.70 0.09 -0.92
N THR A 176 8.49 -0.59 -1.75
CA THR A 176 9.15 -0.02 -2.93
C THR A 176 8.72 -0.75 -4.19
N SER A 177 8.82 -0.12 -5.36
CA SER A 177 8.61 -0.77 -6.65
C SER A 177 9.29 0.03 -7.76
N ASP A 178 9.49 -0.59 -8.91
CA ASP A 178 9.77 0.08 -10.17
C ASP A 178 8.49 0.26 -10.97
N LEU A 179 8.36 1.39 -11.65
CA LEU A 179 7.24 1.66 -12.55
C LEU A 179 7.75 2.18 -13.90
N THR A 180 7.34 1.51 -14.97
CA THR A 180 7.36 2.09 -16.32
C THR A 180 5.98 2.65 -16.61
N TYR A 181 5.89 3.97 -16.76
CA TYR A 181 4.66 4.69 -17.08
C TYR A 181 4.68 5.16 -18.53
N THR A 182 3.57 4.94 -19.24
CA THR A 182 3.36 5.46 -20.60
C THR A 182 2.15 6.38 -20.66
N GLU A 183 2.29 7.47 -21.41
CA GLU A 183 1.21 8.42 -21.67
C GLU A 183 1.34 8.97 -23.09
N ASN A 184 0.41 8.63 -23.98
CA ASN A 184 0.31 9.17 -25.34
C ASN A 184 1.63 9.06 -26.14
N GLY A 185 2.27 7.89 -26.10
CA GLY A 185 3.55 7.62 -26.78
C GLY A 185 4.80 8.13 -26.05
N CYS A 186 4.62 8.79 -24.90
CA CYS A 186 5.69 9.10 -23.96
C CYS A 186 5.93 7.91 -23.01
N THR A 187 7.18 7.60 -22.68
CA THR A 187 7.54 6.61 -21.66
C THR A 187 8.48 7.25 -20.64
N ALA A 188 8.23 7.00 -19.35
CA ALA A 188 9.08 7.39 -18.25
C ALA A 188 9.21 6.25 -17.25
N GLU A 189 10.36 6.18 -16.59
CA GLU A 189 10.64 5.18 -15.55
C GLU A 189 10.80 5.84 -14.20
N TYR A 190 10.23 5.21 -13.18
CA TYR A 190 10.19 5.70 -11.82
C TYR A 190 10.66 4.65 -10.82
N SER A 191 11.37 5.11 -9.80
CA SER A 191 11.48 4.42 -8.52
C SER A 191 10.33 4.89 -7.63
N VAL A 192 9.60 3.93 -7.06
CA VAL A 192 8.37 4.18 -6.31
C VAL A 192 8.55 3.74 -4.88
N LYS A 193 8.02 4.54 -3.96
CA LYS A 193 7.88 4.17 -2.55
C LYS A 193 6.51 4.57 -2.05
N GLY A 194 5.99 3.83 -1.09
CA GLY A 194 4.73 4.18 -0.46
C GLY A 194 4.62 3.74 0.98
N ILE A 195 3.76 4.44 1.70
CA ILE A 195 3.46 4.19 3.12
C ILE A 195 1.96 4.07 3.35
N TRP A 196 1.61 3.21 4.28
CA TRP A 196 0.26 3.09 4.79
C TRP A 196 0.16 3.74 6.18
N PRO A 197 -0.96 4.40 6.52
CA PRO A 197 -2.11 4.71 5.66
C PRO A 197 -1.91 5.98 4.81
N VAL A 198 -2.74 6.15 3.77
CA VAL A 198 -2.95 7.48 3.18
C VAL A 198 -3.61 8.38 4.21
N VAL A 199 -2.97 9.50 4.53
CA VAL A 199 -3.53 10.56 5.37
C VAL A 199 -3.59 11.84 4.57
N SER A 200 -4.75 12.49 4.52
CA SER A 200 -4.84 13.83 3.94
C SER A 200 -4.34 14.87 4.94
N CYS A 201 -3.44 15.71 4.48
CA CYS A 201 -2.93 16.88 5.20
C CYS A 201 -3.53 18.19 4.69
N ARG A 202 -4.74 18.11 4.11
CA ARG A 202 -5.52 19.29 3.73
C ARG A 202 -6.10 19.96 4.97
N GLY A 203 -5.76 21.23 5.18
CA GLY A 203 -6.30 22.10 6.22
C GLY A 203 -7.77 22.47 6.00
N ALA A 204 -8.38 23.13 6.98
CA ALA A 204 -9.79 23.56 6.93
C ALA A 204 -10.07 24.59 5.83
N ASP A 205 -9.07 25.39 5.46
CA ASP A 205 -9.07 26.37 4.38
C ASP A 205 -8.66 25.78 3.01
N ALA A 206 -8.59 24.44 2.92
CA ALA A 206 -8.03 23.70 1.79
C ALA A 206 -6.53 23.92 1.53
N GLY A 207 -5.81 24.58 2.45
CA GLY A 207 -4.37 24.74 2.42
C GLY A 207 -3.60 23.52 2.91
N LEU A 208 -2.27 23.64 2.93
CA LEU A 208 -1.37 22.64 3.52
C LEU A 208 -1.36 22.77 5.04
N ASP A 209 -1.57 21.64 5.73
CA ASP A 209 -1.52 21.53 7.19
C ASP A 209 -0.62 20.35 7.59
N GLU A 210 0.65 20.64 7.84
CA GLU A 210 1.69 19.66 8.19
C GLU A 210 1.36 18.86 9.47
N THR A 211 0.64 19.48 10.41
CA THR A 211 0.32 18.87 11.72
C THR A 211 -0.61 17.66 11.58
N ARG A 212 -1.28 17.51 10.44
CA ARG A 212 -2.11 16.34 10.12
C ARG A 212 -1.31 15.09 9.83
N CYS A 213 -0.02 15.21 9.50
CA CYS A 213 0.85 14.06 9.31
C CYS A 213 1.44 13.53 10.62
N ASP A 214 1.38 14.31 11.70
CA ASP A 214 1.99 13.92 12.96
C ASP A 214 1.24 12.70 13.59
N PRO A 215 1.97 11.62 13.92
CA PRO A 215 1.41 10.36 14.41
C PRO A 215 0.81 10.46 15.83
N TYR A 216 1.12 11.50 16.59
CA TYR A 216 0.68 11.67 17.97
C TYR A 216 -0.56 12.56 18.05
N ALA A 217 -1.38 12.40 19.10
CA ALA A 217 -2.42 13.37 19.41
C ALA A 217 -1.82 14.63 20.04
N ASP A 218 -2.49 15.77 19.89
CA ASP A 218 -2.14 17.03 20.55
C ASP A 218 -3.43 17.69 21.07
N LEU A 219 -3.70 17.51 22.36
CA LEU A 219 -4.94 18.00 22.98
C LEU A 219 -4.94 19.53 23.11
N ASP A 220 -3.78 20.15 23.27
CA ASP A 220 -3.65 21.60 23.40
C ASP A 220 -3.93 22.29 22.06
N ALA A 221 -3.57 21.64 20.94
CA ALA A 221 -3.94 22.04 19.59
C ALA A 221 -5.33 21.54 19.14
N GLY A 222 -6.10 20.89 20.01
CA GLY A 222 -7.45 20.37 19.69
C GLY A 222 -7.47 19.11 18.80
N ARG A 223 -6.32 18.46 18.61
CA ARG A 223 -6.15 17.23 17.82
C ARG A 223 -6.27 16.00 18.71
N LEU A 224 -7.49 15.48 18.83
CA LEU A 224 -7.83 14.35 19.70
C LEU A 224 -7.21 13.01 19.29
N ARG A 225 -6.71 12.88 18.06
CA ARG A 225 -6.10 11.67 17.49
C ARG A 225 -4.92 12.06 16.61
N GLY A 226 -3.86 11.27 16.62
CA GLY A 226 -2.80 11.39 15.64
C GLY A 226 -3.21 10.87 14.26
N SER A 227 -2.29 10.98 13.30
CA SER A 227 -2.53 10.60 11.91
C SER A 227 -2.76 9.10 11.68
N GLY A 228 -2.34 8.26 12.64
CA GLY A 228 -2.34 6.81 12.48
C GLY A 228 -1.16 6.26 11.66
N ILE A 229 -0.27 7.15 11.20
CA ILE A 229 1.03 6.77 10.61
C ILE A 229 1.92 6.21 11.72
N ASN A 230 2.74 5.20 11.41
CA ASN A 230 3.71 4.68 12.37
C ASN A 230 4.70 5.80 12.76
N PRO A 231 4.93 6.05 14.06
CA PRO A 231 5.84 7.12 14.49
C PRO A 231 7.30 7.00 14.05
N LEU A 232 7.72 5.82 13.60
CA LEU A 232 9.04 5.59 13.03
C LEU A 232 9.19 6.14 11.60
N PHE A 233 8.10 6.52 10.94
CA PHE A 233 8.13 6.91 9.53
C PHE A 233 8.37 8.41 9.41
N PRO A 234 9.48 8.84 8.76
CA PRO A 234 9.67 10.24 8.44
C PRO A 234 8.72 10.64 7.31
N VAL A 235 7.70 11.43 7.64
CA VAL A 235 6.65 11.86 6.71
C VAL A 235 6.57 13.37 6.61
N LYS A 236 6.11 13.85 5.46
CA LYS A 236 5.71 15.25 5.26
C LYS A 236 4.44 15.39 4.46
N CYS A 237 3.76 16.53 4.56
CA CYS A 237 2.69 16.85 3.64
C CYS A 237 3.24 17.18 2.24
N ASP A 238 2.75 16.49 1.22
CA ASP A 238 3.05 16.87 -0.17
C ASP A 238 2.22 18.10 -0.56
N PRO A 239 2.84 19.21 -1.01
CA PRO A 239 2.13 20.48 -1.25
C PRO A 239 1.21 20.45 -2.47
N ASP A 240 1.43 19.50 -3.38
CA ASP A 240 0.66 19.40 -4.62
C ASP A 240 -0.60 18.56 -4.44
N THR A 241 -0.49 17.48 -3.66
CA THR A 241 -1.52 16.44 -3.54
C THR A 241 -2.21 16.44 -2.18
N LEU A 242 -1.63 17.14 -1.19
CA LEU A 242 -2.13 17.27 0.18
C LEU A 242 -2.37 15.91 0.85
N ILE A 243 -1.45 14.97 0.61
CA ILE A 243 -1.34 13.70 1.33
C ILE A 243 0.02 13.60 2.03
N CYS A 244 0.06 12.93 3.18
CA CYS A 244 1.29 12.66 3.91
C CYS A 244 2.10 11.58 3.19
N VAL A 245 3.31 11.93 2.77
CA VAL A 245 4.21 11.07 2.01
C VAL A 245 5.51 10.81 2.76
N LEU A 246 6.13 9.66 2.48
CA LEU A 246 7.42 9.30 3.07
C LEU A 246 8.56 10.16 2.51
N THR A 247 9.38 10.74 3.38
CA THR A 247 10.57 11.49 2.97
C THR A 247 11.84 10.63 2.98
N GLY A 248 11.90 9.62 3.84
CA GLY A 248 13.03 8.68 3.95
C GLY A 248 12.97 7.52 2.96
N GLU A 249 13.90 6.58 3.14
CA GLU A 249 13.95 5.31 2.41
C GLU A 249 13.01 4.27 3.03
N VAL A 250 12.80 3.18 2.30
CA VAL A 250 12.09 1.99 2.77
C VAL A 250 13.11 0.85 2.93
N PRO A 251 13.20 0.21 4.10
CA PRO A 251 12.40 0.50 5.29
C PRO A 251 12.89 1.77 6.00
N SER A 252 11.99 2.46 6.70
CA SER A 252 12.34 3.67 7.45
C SER A 252 13.03 3.40 8.79
N ALA A 253 12.94 2.16 9.28
CA ALA A 253 13.68 1.65 10.43
C ALA A 253 14.18 0.23 10.09
N PRO A 254 15.39 -0.15 10.53
CA PRO A 254 15.97 -1.48 10.27
C PRO A 254 15.28 -2.60 11.06
#